data_AF-A0AAD5Q484-F1
#
_entry.id   AF-A0AAD5Q484-F1
#
_cell.length_a   1.000
_cell.length_b   1.000
_cell.length_c   1.000
_cell.angle_alpha   90.00
_cell.angle_beta   90.00
_cell.angle_gamma   90.00
#
_symmetry.space_group_name_H-M   'P 1'
#
loop_
_entity.id
_entity.type
_entity.pdbx_description
1 polymer ?
#
loop_
_entity_poly.entity_id
_entity_poly.type
_entity_poly.pdbx_seq_one_letter_code
_entity_poly.pdbx_strand_id
1 'polypeptide(L)'
;MVAGMVRHLRSLRSMRRDYGWIHTLLEEAENERMHLLIFMNMKQPGPLFRLLVLGAQGVFFNMFFLSYLVAPRTCHRFVGYLEEEAVKTYTVHSRG
;
A
#
# COMPACT_ATOMS: atom_id res chain seq x y z
N MET A 1 -3.06 -1.85 3.12
CA MET A 1 -2.69 -2.53 4.39
C MET A 1 -2.89 -1.65 5.64
N VAL A 2 -2.06 -0.61 5.88
CA VAL A 2 -2.11 0.23 7.09
C VAL A 2 -3.50 0.83 7.34
N ALA A 3 -4.11 1.37 6.28
CA ALA A 3 -5.46 1.91 6.32
C ALA A 3 -6.49 0.87 6.81
N GLY A 4 -6.44 -0.34 6.26
CA GLY A 4 -7.30 -1.47 6.68
C GLY A 4 -7.06 -1.88 8.13
N MET A 5 -5.80 -1.96 8.57
CA MET A 5 -5.44 -2.28 9.96
C MET A 5 -5.98 -1.24 10.94
N VAL A 6 -5.77 0.05 10.69
CA VAL A 6 -6.25 1.13 11.57
C VAL A 6 -7.78 1.13 11.65
N ARG A 7 -8.46 0.93 10.52
CA ARG A 7 -9.93 0.83 10.48
C ARG A 7 -10.43 -0.42 11.20
N HIS A 8 -9.75 -1.55 11.06
CA HIS A 8 -10.06 -2.78 11.77
C HIS A 8 -9.97 -2.60 13.29
N LEU A 9 -8.85 -2.08 13.79
CA LEU A 9 -8.69 -1.77 15.21
C LEU A 9 -9.71 -0.73 15.69
N ARG A 10 -10.07 0.25 14.85
CA ARG A 10 -11.12 1.22 15.16
C ARG A 10 -12.50 0.58 15.28
N SER A 11 -12.86 -0.31 14.35
CA SER A 11 -14.10 -1.08 14.36
C SER A 11 -14.23 -1.87 15.66
N LEU A 12 -13.18 -2.61 16.04
CA LEU A 12 -13.12 -3.38 17.29
C LEU A 12 -13.29 -2.49 18.52
N ARG A 13 -12.46 -1.45 18.69
CA ARG A 13 -12.52 -0.60 19.90
C ARG A 13 -13.78 0.25 20.03
N SER A 14 -14.49 0.49 18.93
CA SER A 14 -15.73 1.27 18.93
C SER A 14 -17.00 0.43 18.82
N MET A 15 -16.86 -0.90 18.64
CA MET A 15 -17.96 -1.84 18.44
C MET A 15 -18.93 -1.39 17.33
N ARG A 16 -18.39 -0.86 16.21
CA ARG A 16 -19.17 -0.34 15.08
C ARG A 16 -18.83 -1.06 13.79
N ARG A 17 -19.82 -1.19 12.92
CA ARG A 17 -19.61 -1.71 11.56
C ARG A 17 -18.72 -0.78 10.74
N ASP A 18 -17.85 -1.38 9.93
CA ASP A 18 -16.92 -0.66 9.06
C ASP A 18 -17.46 -0.45 7.64
N TYR A 19 -18.53 -1.15 7.27
CA TYR A 19 -19.21 -1.06 5.96
C TYR A 19 -18.31 -1.45 4.77
N GLY A 20 -17.51 -2.51 4.91
CA GLY A 20 -16.78 -3.14 3.80
C GLY A 20 -15.39 -2.56 3.50
N TRP A 21 -15.05 -1.40 4.04
CA TRP A 21 -13.78 -0.72 3.75
C TRP A 21 -12.53 -1.52 4.12
N ILE A 22 -12.53 -2.24 5.25
CA ILE A 22 -11.41 -3.07 5.68
C ILE A 22 -11.10 -4.13 4.63
N HIS A 23 -12.12 -4.75 4.05
CA HIS A 23 -11.93 -5.81 3.06
C HIS A 23 -11.28 -5.26 1.79
N THR A 24 -11.84 -4.19 1.23
CA THR A 24 -11.29 -3.54 0.03
C THR A 24 -9.84 -3.09 0.22
N LEU A 25 -9.51 -2.50 1.37
CA LEU A 25 -8.14 -2.00 1.64
C LEU A 25 -7.12 -3.11 1.94
N LEU A 26 -7.59 -4.32 2.26
CA LEU A 26 -6.75 -5.50 2.39
C LEU A 26 -6.57 -6.18 1.03
N GLU A 27 -7.64 -6.29 0.24
CA GLU A 27 -7.60 -6.80 -1.13
C GLU A 27 -6.65 -5.96 -2.01
N GLU A 28 -6.70 -4.63 -1.91
CA GLU A 28 -5.75 -3.72 -2.57
C GLU A 28 -4.29 -4.00 -2.16
N ALA A 29 -4.06 -4.27 -0.88
CA ALA A 29 -2.72 -4.61 -0.39
C ALA A 29 -2.23 -5.96 -0.91
N GLU A 30 -3.15 -6.92 -1.03
CA GLU A 30 -2.86 -8.22 -1.64
C GLU A 30 -2.59 -8.10 -3.14
N ASN A 31 -3.32 -7.22 -3.83
CA ASN A 31 -3.10 -6.91 -5.24
C ASN A 31 -1.69 -6.36 -5.48
N GLU A 32 -1.26 -5.36 -4.72
CA GLU A 32 0.10 -4.79 -4.86
C GLU A 32 1.19 -5.79 -4.46
N ARG A 33 0.92 -6.66 -3.48
CA ARG A 33 1.84 -7.77 -3.16
C ARG A 33 1.94 -8.74 -4.34
N MET A 34 0.84 -8.99 -5.06
CA MET A 34 0.86 -9.84 -6.23
C MET A 34 1.68 -9.22 -7.37
N HIS A 35 1.59 -7.91 -7.60
CA HIS A 35 2.47 -7.20 -8.53
C HIS A 35 3.95 -7.49 -8.21
N LEU A 36 4.36 -7.33 -6.95
CA LEU A 36 5.73 -7.64 -6.52
C LEU A 36 6.13 -9.10 -6.79
N LEU A 37 5.26 -10.06 -6.46
CA LEU A 37 5.53 -11.49 -6.69
C LEU A 37 5.70 -11.80 -8.19
N ILE A 38 4.94 -11.16 -9.07
CA ILE A 38 5.11 -11.28 -10.52
C ILE A 38 6.46 -10.72 -10.95
N PHE A 39 6.86 -9.54 -10.47
CA PHE A 39 8.18 -8.96 -10.77
C PHE A 39 9.35 -9.85 -10.31
N MET A 40 9.22 -10.51 -9.15
CA MET A 40 10.26 -11.43 -8.67
C MET A 40 10.39 -12.71 -9.48
N ASN A 41 9.33 -13.15 -10.18
CA ASN A 41 9.42 -14.25 -11.14
C ASN A 41 10.21 -13.86 -12.39
N MET A 42 10.19 -12.58 -12.77
CA MET A 42 10.95 -12.07 -13.92
C MET A 42 12.41 -11.75 -13.56
N LYS A 43 12.66 -11.22 -12.35
CA LYS A 43 14.01 -10.86 -11.91
C LYS A 43 14.20 -11.07 -10.41
N GLN A 44 15.20 -11.87 -10.06
CA GLN A 44 15.57 -12.12 -8.66
C GLN A 44 16.31 -10.91 -8.08
N PRO A 45 15.81 -10.28 -7.00
CA PRO A 45 16.47 -9.14 -6.38
C PRO A 45 17.71 -9.57 -5.58
N GLY A 46 18.82 -8.85 -5.78
CA GLY A 46 20.06 -9.04 -5.02
C GLY A 46 19.98 -8.56 -3.56
N PRO A 47 20.98 -8.90 -2.71
CA PRO A 47 20.96 -8.60 -1.28
C PRO A 47 20.86 -7.10 -0.95
N LEU A 48 21.54 -6.24 -1.72
CA LEU A 48 21.47 -4.78 -1.53
C LEU A 48 20.05 -4.25 -1.77
N PHE A 49 19.38 -4.69 -2.84
CA PHE A 49 18.02 -4.29 -3.12
C PHE A 49 17.05 -4.73 -2.01
N ARG A 50 17.22 -5.95 -1.50
CA ARG A 50 16.42 -6.45 -0.36
C ARG A 50 16.62 -5.60 0.89
N LEU A 51 17.85 -5.18 1.19
CA LEU A 51 18.15 -4.28 2.31
C LEU A 51 17.48 -2.91 2.13
N LEU A 52 17.52 -2.35 0.92
CA LEU A 52 16.83 -1.10 0.60
C LEU A 52 15.32 -1.22 0.79
N VAL A 53 14.72 -2.32 0.36
CA VAL A 53 13.29 -2.60 0.58
C VAL A 53 12.97 -2.66 2.07
N LEU A 54 13.78 -3.35 2.88
CA LEU A 54 13.59 -3.39 4.34
C LEU A 54 13.67 -2.00 4.97
N GLY A 55 14.65 -1.18 4.56
CA GLY A 55 14.78 0.20 5.03
C GLY A 55 13.57 1.06 4.64
N ALA A 56 13.15 0.98 3.37
CA ALA A 56 11.99 1.69 2.85
C ALA A 56 10.70 1.26 3.57
N GLN A 57 10.51 -0.04 3.81
CA GLN A 57 9.40 -0.55 4.61
C GLN A 57 9.40 0.04 6.02
N GLY A 58 10.56 0.03 6.70
CA GLY A 58 10.69 0.60 8.04
C GLY A 58 10.29 2.08 8.10
N VAL A 59 10.76 2.89 7.15
CA VAL A 59 10.46 4.33 7.12
C VAL A 59 9.02 4.59 6.67
N PHE A 60 8.62 4.07 5.51
CA PHE A 60 7.34 4.38 4.89
C PHE A 60 6.17 3.83 5.70
N PHE A 61 6.28 2.61 6.24
CA PHE A 61 5.21 2.03 7.06
C PHE A 61 4.92 2.91 8.28
N ASN A 62 5.96 3.31 9.03
CA ASN A 62 5.80 4.12 10.25
C ASN A 62 5.29 5.53 9.91
N MET A 63 5.85 6.18 8.90
CA MET A 63 5.42 7.51 8.46
C MET A 63 3.96 7.49 8.00
N PHE A 64 3.57 6.52 7.16
CA PHE A 64 2.21 6.40 6.65
C PHE A 64 1.23 6.01 7.76
N PHE A 65 1.63 5.16 8.71
CA PHE A 65 0.82 4.84 9.89
C PHE A 65 0.50 6.07 10.74
N LEU A 66 1.51 6.83 11.13
CA LEU A 66 1.30 8.07 11.90
C LEU A 66 0.45 9.08 11.13
N SER A 67 0.72 9.25 9.83
CA SER A 67 -0.05 10.14 8.97
C SER A 67 -1.52 9.72 8.86
N TYR A 68 -1.80 8.42 8.77
CA TYR A 68 -3.16 7.90 8.66
C TYR A 68 -3.97 8.08 9.96
N LEU A 69 -3.31 8.05 11.12
CA LEU A 69 -3.96 8.36 12.40
C LEU A 69 -4.42 9.82 12.47
N VAL A 70 -3.66 10.74 11.89
CA VAL A 70 -3.95 12.19 11.92
C VAL A 70 -4.90 12.60 10.79
N ALA A 71 -4.60 12.20 9.56
CA ALA A 71 -5.28 12.69 8.35
C ALA A 71 -5.55 11.56 7.33
N PRO A 72 -6.54 10.68 7.59
CA PRO A 72 -6.82 9.55 6.71
C PRO A 72 -7.29 10.00 5.31
N ARG A 73 -8.01 11.12 5.19
CA ARG A 73 -8.45 11.66 3.89
C ARG A 73 -7.27 12.07 3.00
N THR A 74 -6.26 12.70 3.60
CA THR A 74 -5.04 13.09 2.88
C THR A 74 -4.26 11.87 2.43
N CYS A 75 -4.17 10.83 3.28
CA CYS A 75 -3.51 9.58 2.92
C CYS A 75 -4.20 8.88 1.73
N HIS A 76 -5.53 8.83 1.71
CA HIS A 76 -6.29 8.28 0.57
C HIS A 76 -6.04 9.06 -0.73
N ARG A 77 -6.02 10.40 -0.67
CA ARG A 77 -5.67 11.23 -1.84
C ARG A 77 -4.24 11.00 -2.31
N PHE A 78 -3.31 10.91 -1.36
CA PHE A 78 -1.91 10.65 -1.66
C PHE A 78 -1.72 9.32 -2.40
N VAL A 79 -2.34 8.23 -1.92
CA VAL A 79 -2.32 6.94 -2.61
C VAL A 79 -2.98 7.06 -3.99
N GLY A 80 -4.11 7.77 -4.11
CA GLY A 80 -4.73 8.02 -5.42
C GLY A 80 -3.78 8.66 -6.44
N TYR A 81 -2.97 9.65 -6.03
CA TYR A 81 -1.95 10.23 -6.92
C TYR A 81 -0.82 9.25 -7.27
N LEU A 82 -0.44 8.34 -6.37
CA LEU A 82 0.54 7.30 -6.68
C LEU A 82 0.02 6.34 -7.75
N GLU A 83 -1.25 5.94 -7.65
CA GLU A 83 -1.90 5.08 -8.64
C GLU A 83 -2.02 5.76 -10.01
N GLU A 84 -2.32 7.07 -10.04
CA GLU A 84 -2.32 7.84 -11.30
C GLU A 84 -0.93 7.82 -11.98
N GLU A 85 0.15 7.95 -11.22
CA GLU A 85 1.52 7.84 -11.75
C GLU A 85 1.87 6.41 -12.16
N ALA A 86 1.37 5.40 -11.46
CA ALA A 86 1.54 3.99 -11.84
C ALA A 86 0.89 3.71 -13.21
N VAL A 87 -0.35 4.16 -13.41
CA VAL A 87 -1.06 4.02 -14.70
C VAL A 87 -0.28 4.69 -15.84
N LYS A 88 0.25 5.91 -15.63
CA LYS A 88 1.09 6.59 -16.63
C LYS A 88 2.34 5.76 -16.95
N THR A 89 3.02 5.26 -15.93
CA THR A 89 4.25 4.47 -16.08
C THR A 89 4.00 3.19 -16.89
N TYR A 90 2.96 2.42 -16.55
CA TYR A 90 2.60 1.21 -17.29
C TYR A 90 2.14 1.49 -18.72
N THR A 91 1.40 2.58 -18.92
CA THR A 91 0.95 2.98 -20.27
C THR A 91 2.13 3.34 -21.17
N VAL A 92 3.13 4.06 -20.64
CA VAL A 92 4.34 4.40 -21.38
C VAL A 92 5.14 3.14 -21.69
N HIS A 93 5.32 2.24 -20.71
CA HIS A 93 6.04 0.99 -20.91
C HIS A 93 5.37 0.06 -21.93
N SER A 94 4.04 0.00 -21.97
CA SER A 94 3.30 -0.88 -22.90
C SER A 94 3.28 -0.38 -24.35
N ARG A 95 3.60 0.89 -24.59
CA ARG A 95 3.60 1.49 -25.94
C ARG A 95 4.97 1.47 -26.62
N GLY A 96 6.02 1.05 -25.91
CA GLY A 96 7.38 0.88 -26.43
C GLY A 96 7.68 -0.58 -26.72
#